data_AF-A0A9D1CY61-F1
#
_entry.id   AF-A0A9D1CY61-F1
#
_cell.length_a   1.000
_cell.length_b   1.000
_cell.length_c   1.000
_cell.angle_alpha   90.00
_cell.angle_beta   90.00
_cell.angle_gamma   90.00
#
_symmetry.space_group_name_H-M   'P 1'
#
loop_
_entity.id
_entity.type
_entity.pdbx_description
1 polymer ?
#
loop_
_entity_poly.entity_id
_entity_poly.type
_entity_poly.pdbx_seq_one_letter_code
_entity_poly.pdbx_strand_id
1 'polypeptide(L)'
;MRKLLVCLLALLLAALPALGEETLETATETHSAGLAVEVTGMALLDEWDGETSQTHVFLAVYATLTNWNAETLTLANALRAELSYEGAYVFEAELAFPVEEMEQLVRVDGALVFRIPTMVAEAAPEGLKLTIYVDGQAIAQKIALEGGYSPTRTGNFEGAGFDSPEDAALAYLEALQNGDVAGMLSTFAIETYVDSLDVQTYLEYTQMFQPNTGLPVAEGGYMRDLAVNVRHGTLAQNLYWQFLYHSWPDGEHWPLSTDYREGVTVVPLNQEENDISNFLDMFAEADFPAVLQGMTFVEFIDPASLHESYLSETNQNHIERQMAWYGCDELTDVVMRLQSGGREYWQILQCVRYGDRWYNFSLSGNLSSLLSLGIYTCGLVPAKYMQLG
;
A
#
# COMPACT_ATOMS: atom_id res chain seq x y z
N MET A 1 -11.78 15.64 38.71
CA MET A 1 -11.66 15.35 37.25
C MET A 1 -10.36 15.83 36.61
N ARG A 2 -9.68 16.91 37.04
CA ARG A 2 -8.35 17.29 36.50
C ARG A 2 -7.14 16.49 37.03
N LYS A 3 -7.27 15.79 38.17
CA LYS A 3 -6.16 14.98 38.75
C LYS A 3 -6.13 13.52 38.26
N LEU A 4 -7.22 13.01 37.68
CA LEU A 4 -7.25 11.67 37.07
C LEU A 4 -6.65 11.65 35.66
N LEU A 5 -6.69 12.79 34.94
CA LEU A 5 -6.09 12.91 33.61
C LEU A 5 -4.55 12.90 33.65
N VAL A 6 -3.95 13.40 34.73
CA VAL A 6 -2.48 13.46 34.90
C VAL A 6 -1.90 12.08 35.24
N CYS A 7 -2.64 11.25 35.98
CA CYS A 7 -2.18 9.89 36.29
C CYS A 7 -2.32 8.94 35.09
N LEU A 8 -3.29 9.15 34.21
CA LEU A 8 -3.41 8.36 32.97
C LEU A 8 -2.30 8.71 31.96
N LEU A 9 -1.88 9.97 31.89
CA LEU A 9 -0.74 10.39 31.08
C LEU A 9 0.60 9.85 31.63
N ALA A 10 0.74 9.75 32.96
CA ALA A 10 1.95 9.21 33.59
C ALA A 10 2.06 7.68 33.49
N LEU A 11 0.94 6.95 33.41
CA LEU A 11 0.93 5.48 33.23
C LEU A 11 1.19 5.06 31.77
N LEU A 12 0.84 5.90 30.79
CA LEU A 12 1.21 5.70 29.39
C LEU A 12 2.70 5.99 29.10
N LEU A 13 3.37 6.79 29.94
CA LEU A 13 4.81 7.05 29.84
C LEU A 13 5.70 6.04 30.60
N ALA A 14 5.11 5.18 31.46
CA ALA A 14 5.86 4.24 32.30
C ALA A 14 5.89 2.79 31.75
N ALA A 15 5.30 2.55 30.59
CA ALA A 15 5.28 1.24 29.91
C ALA A 15 6.13 1.22 28.62
N LEU A 16 7.14 2.09 28.53
CA LEU A 16 8.25 1.87 27.60
C LEU A 16 9.11 0.74 28.19
N PRO A 17 9.16 -0.46 27.60
CA PRO A 17 10.33 -1.30 27.81
C PRO A 17 11.55 -0.49 27.36
N ALA A 18 12.62 -0.60 28.16
CA ALA A 18 13.93 -0.07 27.83
C ALA A 18 14.41 -0.67 26.50
N LEU A 19 14.03 -0.05 25.40
CA LEU A 19 14.71 -0.16 24.13
C LEU A 19 16.06 0.52 24.34
N GLY A 20 17.13 -0.26 24.17
CA GLY A 20 18.48 0.25 24.15
C GLY A 20 18.61 1.40 23.15
N GLU A 21 19.62 2.22 23.37
CA GLU A 21 20.08 3.22 22.41
C GLU A 21 20.43 2.56 21.07
N GLU A 22 19.43 2.29 20.23
CA GLU A 22 19.59 2.36 18.79
C GLU A 22 18.92 3.66 18.37
N THR A 23 19.78 4.63 18.13
CA THR A 23 19.48 5.88 17.45
C THR A 23 18.65 5.57 16.20
N LEU A 24 17.43 6.12 16.11
CA LEU A 24 16.76 6.29 14.82
C LEU A 24 17.74 7.07 13.92
N GLU A 25 18.38 6.39 12.98
CA GLU A 25 19.09 7.02 11.86
C GLU A 25 18.03 7.74 11.01
N THR A 26 17.82 9.00 11.35
CA THR A 26 17.06 9.97 10.56
C THR A 26 17.77 10.18 9.22
N ALA A 27 17.00 10.44 8.16
CA ALA A 27 17.48 10.77 6.83
C ALA A 27 18.70 11.68 6.90
N THR A 28 19.80 11.25 6.28
CA THR A 28 21.09 11.94 6.41
C THR A 28 21.07 13.17 5.50
N GLU A 29 20.50 14.28 5.97
CA GLU A 29 20.64 15.58 5.31
C GLU A 29 22.13 15.87 5.19
N THR A 30 22.63 15.92 3.95
CA THR A 30 24.03 16.27 3.74
C THR A 30 24.15 17.68 3.20
N HIS A 31 24.74 18.53 4.02
CA HIS A 31 24.94 19.95 3.74
C HIS A 31 26.35 20.16 3.16
N SER A 32 26.42 20.51 1.88
CA SER A 32 27.49 21.36 1.38
C SER A 32 27.08 22.83 1.59
N ALA A 33 28.00 23.79 1.50
CA ALA A 33 27.71 25.20 1.75
C ALA A 33 26.71 25.84 0.75
N GLY A 34 26.32 25.14 -0.31
CA GLY A 34 25.51 25.66 -1.42
C GLY A 34 24.35 24.75 -1.83
N LEU A 35 24.62 23.52 -2.28
CA LEU A 35 23.59 22.56 -2.63
C LEU A 35 23.32 21.59 -1.47
N ALA A 36 22.07 21.49 -1.03
CA ALA A 36 21.64 20.47 -0.08
C ALA A 36 21.06 19.28 -0.83
N VAL A 37 21.50 18.08 -0.44
CA VAL A 37 20.99 16.80 -0.98
C VAL A 37 20.43 15.99 0.18
N GLU A 38 19.13 15.75 0.12
CA GLU A 38 18.41 14.88 1.06
C GLU A 38 18.09 13.59 0.33
N VAL A 39 18.76 12.48 0.69
CA VAL A 39 18.40 11.16 0.16
C VAL A 39 17.12 10.73 0.85
N THR A 40 16.07 10.56 0.06
CA THR A 40 14.74 10.26 0.56
C THR A 40 14.48 8.75 0.52
N GLY A 41 15.04 8.01 -0.45
CA GLY A 41 15.03 6.55 -0.44
C GLY A 41 15.79 5.89 -1.58
N MET A 42 15.73 4.57 -1.65
CA MET A 42 16.45 3.77 -2.65
C MET A 42 15.59 2.61 -3.14
N ALA A 43 15.67 2.29 -4.43
CA ALA A 43 14.95 1.17 -5.03
C ALA A 43 15.78 0.49 -6.13
N LEU A 44 15.64 -0.84 -6.23
CA LEU A 44 16.09 -1.61 -7.39
C LEU A 44 14.91 -1.77 -8.35
N LEU A 45 15.15 -1.47 -9.62
CA LEU A 45 14.14 -1.44 -10.67
C LEU A 45 14.59 -2.30 -11.86
N ASP A 46 13.68 -3.10 -12.40
CA ASP A 46 13.94 -3.91 -13.60
C ASP A 46 13.82 -3.10 -14.91
N GLU A 47 13.22 -1.91 -14.82
CA GLU A 47 13.01 -0.98 -15.93
C GLU A 47 13.29 0.47 -15.49
N TRP A 48 13.94 1.25 -16.35
CA TRP A 48 14.08 2.70 -16.19
C TRP A 48 14.02 3.40 -17.54
N ASP A 49 13.21 4.45 -17.67
CA ASP A 49 13.01 5.23 -18.91
C ASP A 49 12.72 4.35 -20.15
N GLY A 50 11.93 3.27 -19.97
CA GLY A 50 11.61 2.31 -21.02
C GLY A 50 12.74 1.35 -21.40
N GLU A 51 13.90 1.41 -20.74
CA GLU A 51 14.98 0.45 -20.90
C GLU A 51 14.80 -0.74 -19.95
N THR A 52 14.81 -1.96 -20.50
CA THR A 52 14.88 -3.22 -19.74
C THR A 52 16.13 -4.00 -20.13
N SER A 53 16.65 -4.81 -19.21
CA SER A 53 17.84 -5.63 -19.46
C SER A 53 17.78 -6.96 -18.73
N GLN A 54 18.19 -8.03 -19.41
CA GLN A 54 18.31 -9.37 -18.80
C GLN A 54 19.57 -9.52 -17.92
N THR A 55 20.47 -8.54 -17.95
CA THR A 55 21.79 -8.62 -17.30
C THR A 55 22.08 -7.45 -16.38
N HIS A 56 21.22 -6.42 -16.40
CA HIS A 56 21.39 -5.21 -15.63
C HIS A 56 20.04 -4.83 -15.01
N VAL A 57 20.11 -4.21 -13.85
CA VAL A 57 18.99 -3.55 -13.17
C VAL A 57 19.38 -2.11 -12.88
N PHE A 58 18.42 -1.29 -12.47
CA PHE A 58 18.63 0.10 -12.13
C PHE A 58 18.51 0.30 -10.63
N LEU A 59 19.55 0.81 -10.00
CA LEU A 59 19.46 1.34 -8.64
C LEU A 59 19.09 2.82 -8.73
N ALA A 60 17.86 3.15 -8.35
CA ALA A 60 17.41 4.52 -8.20
C ALA A 60 17.64 4.99 -6.76
N VAL A 61 18.43 6.04 -6.58
CA VAL A 61 18.58 6.75 -5.29
C VAL A 61 17.78 8.03 -5.39
N TYR A 62 16.63 8.05 -4.76
CA TYR A 62 15.71 9.18 -4.73
C TYR A 62 16.24 10.28 -3.81
N ALA A 63 16.19 11.51 -4.29
CA ALA A 63 16.69 12.64 -3.54
C ALA A 63 15.90 13.92 -3.80
N THR A 64 15.78 14.73 -2.75
CA THR A 64 15.40 16.14 -2.87
C THR A 64 16.67 16.99 -2.90
N LEU A 65 16.76 17.86 -3.89
CA LEU A 65 17.76 18.92 -3.99
C LEU A 65 17.19 20.27 -3.54
N THR A 66 17.98 21.04 -2.79
CA THR A 66 17.68 22.46 -2.51
C THR A 66 18.91 23.31 -2.77
N ASN A 67 18.79 24.30 -3.67
CA ASN A 67 19.89 25.23 -3.95
C ASN A 67 19.86 26.41 -2.96
N TRP A 68 20.80 26.46 -2.03
CA TRP A 68 21.00 27.58 -1.10
C TRP A 68 21.97 28.64 -1.63
N ASN A 69 22.61 28.41 -2.78
CA ASN A 69 23.48 29.41 -3.40
C ASN A 69 22.68 30.65 -3.80
N ALA A 70 23.37 31.80 -3.83
CA ALA A 70 22.80 33.05 -4.34
C ALA A 70 22.66 33.08 -5.87
N GLU A 71 23.27 32.11 -6.56
CA GLU A 71 23.33 32.01 -8.01
C GLU A 71 22.64 30.73 -8.48
N THR A 72 22.17 30.76 -9.72
CA THR A 72 21.66 29.57 -10.42
C THR A 72 22.79 28.55 -10.57
N LEU A 73 22.48 27.30 -10.27
CA LEU A 73 23.44 26.20 -10.24
C LEU A 73 23.10 25.18 -11.32
N THR A 74 24.08 24.83 -12.15
CA THR A 74 23.97 23.73 -13.12
C THR A 74 24.24 22.40 -12.41
N LEU A 75 23.26 21.49 -12.39
CA LEU A 75 23.35 20.24 -11.62
C LEU A 75 24.54 19.38 -11.99
N ALA A 76 24.81 19.21 -13.29
CA ALA A 76 25.91 18.38 -13.77
C ALA A 76 27.31 18.85 -13.31
N ASN A 77 27.45 20.12 -12.90
CA ASN A 77 28.71 20.66 -12.38
C ASN A 77 28.85 20.48 -10.87
N ALA A 78 27.73 20.40 -10.16
CA ALA A 78 27.67 20.44 -8.70
C ALA A 78 27.36 19.07 -8.07
N LEU A 79 26.69 18.19 -8.80
CA LEU A 79 26.22 16.92 -8.32
C LEU A 79 26.72 15.78 -9.21
N ARG A 80 27.34 14.79 -8.59
CA ARG A 80 27.68 13.50 -9.21
C ARG A 80 27.52 12.41 -8.16
N ALA A 81 27.23 11.19 -8.56
CA ALA A 81 27.24 10.07 -7.64
C ALA A 81 27.92 8.85 -8.25
N GLU A 82 28.62 8.11 -7.40
CA GLU A 82 29.35 6.90 -7.75
C GLU A 82 28.92 5.76 -6.84
N LEU A 83 28.68 4.59 -7.43
CA LEU A 83 28.51 3.34 -6.72
C LEU A 83 29.72 2.46 -6.99
N SER A 84 30.42 2.06 -5.94
CA SER A 84 31.57 1.15 -6.05
C SER A 84 31.23 -0.23 -5.48
N TYR A 85 31.70 -1.27 -6.17
CA TYR A 85 31.56 -2.67 -5.77
C TYR A 85 32.93 -3.33 -5.58
N GLU A 86 33.17 -3.86 -4.37
CA GLU A 86 34.42 -4.48 -3.92
C GLU A 86 35.69 -3.62 -4.15
N GLY A 87 35.53 -2.31 -4.31
CA GLY A 87 36.61 -1.38 -4.63
C GLY A 87 37.26 -1.58 -6.01
N ALA A 88 36.70 -2.44 -6.87
CA ALA A 88 37.25 -2.77 -8.19
C ALA A 88 36.40 -2.21 -9.35
N TYR A 89 35.09 -2.11 -9.15
CA TYR A 89 34.14 -1.62 -10.15
C TYR A 89 33.49 -0.34 -9.65
N VAL A 90 33.33 0.64 -10.54
CA VAL A 90 32.69 1.93 -10.27
C VAL A 90 31.64 2.19 -11.34
N PHE A 91 30.43 2.51 -10.90
CA PHE A 91 29.30 2.89 -11.73
C PHE A 91 28.94 4.35 -11.43
N GLU A 92 28.76 5.15 -12.47
CA GLU A 92 28.34 6.54 -12.34
C GLU A 92 26.83 6.66 -12.46
N ALA A 93 26.24 7.57 -11.68
CA ALA A 93 24.83 7.87 -11.77
C ALA A 93 24.52 8.75 -12.99
N GLU A 94 23.40 8.44 -13.64
CA GLU A 94 22.65 9.40 -14.41
C GLU A 94 21.86 10.33 -13.45
N LEU A 95 21.83 11.63 -13.76
CA LEU A 95 21.06 12.62 -13.00
C LEU A 95 19.66 12.74 -13.59
N ALA A 96 18.70 12.01 -13.04
CA ALA A 96 17.29 12.05 -13.47
C ALA A 96 16.50 13.07 -12.63
N PHE A 97 16.78 14.36 -12.85
CA PHE A 97 16.04 15.47 -12.26
C PHE A 97 15.27 16.22 -13.35
N PRO A 98 14.09 16.79 -13.03
CA PRO A 98 13.25 17.50 -14.01
C PRO A 98 13.83 18.84 -14.48
N VAL A 99 14.98 19.26 -13.97
CA VAL A 99 15.68 20.49 -14.35
C VAL A 99 17.18 20.22 -14.50
N GLU A 100 17.84 20.93 -15.41
CA GLU A 100 19.31 20.91 -15.54
C GLU A 100 19.97 22.02 -14.68
N GLU A 101 19.21 23.08 -14.40
CA GLU A 101 19.64 24.25 -13.63
C GLU A 101 18.66 24.53 -12.49
N MET A 102 19.19 24.90 -11.32
CA MET A 102 18.40 25.23 -10.14
C MET A 102 18.61 26.69 -9.74
N GLU A 103 17.53 27.48 -9.75
CA GLU A 103 17.55 28.82 -9.15
C GLU A 103 17.66 28.75 -7.62
N GLN A 104 17.99 29.88 -7.00
CA GLN A 104 18.09 30.00 -5.54
C GLN A 104 16.77 29.62 -4.85
N LEU A 105 16.86 28.84 -3.78
CA LEU A 105 15.77 28.33 -2.94
C LEU A 105 14.76 27.43 -3.66
N VAL A 106 15.04 27.01 -4.89
CA VAL A 106 14.22 26.01 -5.57
C VAL A 106 14.50 24.63 -4.96
N ARG A 107 13.42 23.93 -4.65
CA ARG A 107 13.41 22.53 -4.23
C ARG A 107 12.98 21.68 -5.42
N VAL A 108 13.75 20.64 -5.74
CA VAL A 108 13.45 19.73 -6.84
C VAL A 108 13.65 18.29 -6.37
N ASP A 109 12.67 17.44 -6.68
CA ASP A 109 12.76 16.00 -6.45
C ASP A 109 13.18 15.29 -7.73
N GLY A 110 13.97 14.23 -7.58
CA GLY A 110 14.44 13.39 -8.69
C GLY A 110 15.26 12.21 -8.19
N ALA A 111 16.07 11.64 -9.08
CA ALA A 111 16.85 10.45 -8.77
C ALA A 111 18.28 10.50 -9.31
N LEU A 112 19.19 9.84 -8.60
CA LEU A 112 20.50 9.43 -9.07
C LEU A 112 20.38 7.95 -9.48
N VAL A 113 20.53 7.66 -10.77
CA VAL A 113 20.18 6.35 -11.32
C VAL A 113 21.43 5.62 -11.78
N PHE A 114 21.69 4.44 -11.22
CA PHE A 114 22.82 3.61 -11.59
C PHE A 114 22.34 2.39 -12.35
N ARG A 115 22.85 2.20 -13.58
CA ARG A 115 22.68 0.96 -14.31
C ARG A 115 23.75 -0.04 -13.90
N ILE A 116 23.38 -1.08 -13.18
CA ILE A 116 24.32 -2.05 -12.58
C ILE A 116 24.03 -3.47 -13.03
N PRO A 117 25.05 -4.34 -13.16
CA PRO A 117 24.82 -5.76 -13.41
C PRO A 117 23.97 -6.40 -12.30
N THR A 118 23.09 -7.34 -12.65
CA THR A 118 22.22 -8.03 -11.67
C THR A 118 23.02 -8.65 -10.52
N MET A 119 24.19 -9.21 -10.81
CA MET A 119 25.09 -9.77 -9.79
C MET A 119 25.59 -8.74 -8.76
N VAL A 120 25.65 -7.45 -9.10
CA VAL A 120 26.03 -6.37 -8.18
C VAL A 120 24.85 -6.00 -7.29
N ALA A 121 23.63 -6.06 -7.82
CA ALA A 121 22.40 -5.83 -7.05
C ALA A 121 22.12 -6.96 -6.04
N GLU A 122 22.47 -8.20 -6.38
CA GLU A 122 22.35 -9.37 -5.51
C GLU A 122 23.47 -9.48 -4.46
N ALA A 123 24.51 -8.65 -4.57
CA ALA A 123 25.64 -8.69 -3.65
C ALA A 123 25.24 -8.17 -2.25
N ALA A 124 25.90 -8.70 -1.22
CA ALA A 124 25.70 -8.21 0.15
C ALA A 124 26.02 -6.70 0.24
N PRO A 125 25.22 -5.90 0.99
CA PRO A 125 25.42 -4.46 1.11
C PRO A 125 26.82 -4.03 1.54
N GLU A 126 27.53 -4.89 2.29
CA GLU A 126 28.91 -4.64 2.74
C GLU A 126 29.92 -4.47 1.59
N GLY A 127 29.64 -5.04 0.41
CA GLY A 127 30.47 -4.91 -0.78
C GLY A 127 30.19 -3.65 -1.58
N LEU A 128 29.12 -2.90 -1.27
CA LEU A 128 28.68 -1.73 -2.00
C LEU A 128 29.00 -0.45 -1.22
N LYS A 129 29.46 0.58 -1.94
CA LYS A 129 29.68 1.90 -1.37
C LYS A 129 29.18 2.98 -2.33
N LEU A 130 28.13 3.68 -1.90
CA LEU A 130 27.58 4.86 -2.56
C LEU A 130 28.31 6.11 -2.06
N THR A 131 28.80 6.92 -3.00
CA THR A 131 29.39 8.23 -2.71
C THR A 131 28.71 9.29 -3.54
N ILE A 132 28.10 10.28 -2.90
CA ILE A 132 27.53 11.46 -3.56
C ILE A 132 28.56 12.59 -3.45
N TYR A 133 28.86 13.24 -4.57
CA TYR A 133 29.74 14.38 -4.66
C TYR A 133 28.89 15.62 -4.82
N VAL A 134 28.97 16.52 -3.84
CA VAL A 134 28.26 17.80 -3.84
C VAL A 134 29.30 18.92 -3.79
N ASP A 135 29.35 19.75 -4.82
CA ASP A 135 30.36 20.81 -4.99
C ASP A 135 31.79 20.27 -4.81
N GLY A 136 32.05 19.05 -5.31
CA GLY A 136 33.33 18.36 -5.20
C GLY A 136 33.62 17.73 -3.83
N GLN A 137 32.74 17.86 -2.85
CA GLN A 137 32.85 17.19 -1.55
C GLN A 137 32.24 15.79 -1.61
N ALA A 138 33.05 14.78 -1.31
CA ALA A 138 32.61 13.39 -1.28
C ALA A 138 31.88 13.07 0.03
N ILE A 139 30.67 12.52 -0.10
CA ILE A 139 29.78 12.15 0.99
C ILE A 139 29.47 10.67 0.84
N ALA A 140 29.94 9.86 1.79
CA ALA A 140 29.59 8.45 1.83
C ALA A 140 28.13 8.29 2.29
N GLN A 141 27.35 7.54 1.54
CA GLN A 141 25.97 7.20 1.86
C GLN A 141 25.86 5.70 2.16
N LYS A 142 25.13 5.36 3.22
CA LYS A 142 24.84 3.97 3.55
C LYS A 142 23.80 3.44 2.57
N ILE A 143 24.08 2.29 2.00
CA ILE A 143 23.13 1.59 1.13
C ILE A 143 22.23 0.76 2.03
N ALA A 144 20.96 1.16 2.13
CA ALA A 144 19.93 0.38 2.79
C ALA A 144 19.01 -0.20 1.70
N LEU A 145 19.29 -1.45 1.31
CA LEU A 145 18.39 -2.24 0.43
C LEU A 145 17.37 -3.04 1.25
N GLU A 146 17.25 -2.78 2.56
CA GLU A 146 16.26 -3.40 3.42
C GLU A 146 14.89 -2.75 3.22
N GLY A 147 13.91 -3.53 2.78
CA GLY A 147 12.49 -3.23 2.95
C GLY A 147 12.06 -1.84 2.45
N GLY A 148 12.01 -1.68 1.12
CA GLY A 148 11.48 -0.54 0.38
C GLY A 148 10.82 0.59 1.18
N TYR A 149 11.61 1.62 1.48
CA TYR A 149 11.10 2.98 1.58
C TYR A 149 11.42 3.70 0.28
N SER A 150 10.39 3.86 -0.57
CA SER A 150 10.46 4.62 -1.81
C SER A 150 9.64 5.91 -1.67
N PRO A 151 10.27 7.06 -1.40
CA PRO A 151 9.67 8.36 -1.57
C PRO A 151 10.21 8.99 -2.85
N THR A 152 9.84 8.39 -3.97
CA THR A 152 9.38 9.03 -5.21
C THR A 152 9.12 7.89 -6.17
N ARG A 153 7.95 7.33 -5.98
CA ARG A 153 7.42 6.24 -6.77
C ARG A 153 7.35 6.61 -8.25
N THR A 154 8.07 5.90 -9.11
CA THR A 154 7.90 5.96 -10.56
C THR A 154 6.79 5.00 -11.01
N GLY A 155 5.52 5.41 -10.83
CA GLY A 155 4.33 4.65 -11.24
C GLY A 155 3.10 4.97 -10.40
N ASN A 156 1.97 4.33 -10.65
CA ASN A 156 0.76 4.38 -9.81
C ASN A 156 0.56 3.03 -9.07
N PHE A 157 -0.24 2.99 -7.98
CA PHE A 157 -0.51 1.72 -7.23
C PHE A 157 -1.57 1.01 -8.01
N GLU A 158 -2.56 1.75 -8.46
CA GLU A 158 -3.52 1.30 -9.43
C GLU A 158 -2.89 1.11 -10.82
N GLY A 159 -3.42 0.14 -11.56
CA GLY A 159 -3.16 -0.05 -12.98
C GLY A 159 -3.99 0.90 -13.85
N ALA A 160 -4.02 0.64 -15.16
CA ALA A 160 -4.71 1.48 -16.13
C ALA A 160 -6.26 1.45 -16.05
N GLY A 161 -6.81 0.59 -15.19
CA GLY A 161 -8.25 0.30 -15.14
C GLY A 161 -8.72 -0.63 -16.25
N PHE A 162 -9.98 -1.05 -16.14
CA PHE A 162 -10.55 -2.13 -16.94
C PHE A 162 -11.77 -1.65 -17.74
N ASP A 163 -12.16 -2.42 -18.77
CA ASP A 163 -13.28 -2.08 -19.64
C ASP A 163 -14.65 -2.36 -18.97
N SER A 164 -14.69 -3.25 -17.98
CA SER A 164 -15.89 -3.62 -17.23
C SER A 164 -15.57 -3.91 -15.74
N PRO A 165 -16.56 -3.87 -14.83
CA PRO A 165 -16.34 -4.24 -13.45
C PRO A 165 -16.03 -5.75 -13.30
N GLU A 166 -16.57 -6.59 -14.18
CA GLU A 166 -16.24 -8.01 -14.29
C GLU A 166 -14.77 -8.24 -14.65
N ASP A 167 -14.22 -7.47 -15.59
CA ASP A 167 -12.81 -7.56 -15.97
C ASP A 167 -11.88 -7.17 -14.82
N ALA A 168 -12.25 -6.13 -14.04
CA ALA A 168 -11.52 -5.74 -12.84
C ALA A 168 -11.52 -6.87 -11.79
N ALA A 169 -12.68 -7.52 -11.59
CA ALA A 169 -12.80 -8.65 -10.65
C ALA A 169 -12.01 -9.88 -11.10
N LEU A 170 -12.00 -10.19 -12.41
CA LEU A 170 -11.23 -11.30 -12.97
C LEU A 170 -9.72 -11.05 -12.91
N ALA A 171 -9.27 -9.82 -13.16
CA ALA A 171 -7.86 -9.46 -13.02
C ALA A 171 -7.39 -9.60 -11.56
N TYR A 172 -8.24 -9.26 -10.59
CA TYR A 172 -7.95 -9.51 -9.17
C TYR A 172 -7.82 -11.01 -8.89
N LEU A 173 -8.73 -11.83 -9.42
CA LEU A 173 -8.68 -13.27 -9.28
C LEU A 173 -7.41 -13.88 -9.91
N GLU A 174 -7.00 -13.41 -11.09
CA GLU A 174 -5.77 -13.85 -11.75
C GLU A 174 -4.54 -13.55 -10.90
N ALA A 175 -4.42 -12.32 -10.38
CA ALA A 175 -3.32 -11.96 -9.49
C ALA A 175 -3.33 -12.78 -8.19
N LEU A 176 -4.52 -13.02 -7.62
CA LEU A 176 -4.71 -13.88 -6.44
C LEU A 176 -4.24 -15.32 -6.69
N GLN A 177 -4.60 -15.90 -7.84
CA GLN A 177 -4.17 -17.24 -8.24
C GLN A 177 -2.65 -17.33 -8.39
N ASN A 178 -1.99 -16.24 -8.80
CA ASN A 178 -0.54 -16.17 -8.96
C ASN A 178 0.19 -15.83 -7.65
N GLY A 179 -0.54 -15.58 -6.55
CA GLY A 179 0.06 -15.07 -5.31
C GLY A 179 0.69 -13.68 -5.45
N ASP A 180 0.27 -12.92 -6.47
CA ASP A 180 0.80 -11.61 -6.80
C ASP A 180 0.03 -10.52 -6.04
N VAL A 181 0.52 -10.17 -4.85
CA VAL A 181 -0.09 -9.14 -4.00
C VAL A 181 -0.06 -7.76 -4.66
N ALA A 182 1.02 -7.43 -5.38
CA ALA A 182 1.12 -6.15 -6.08
C ALA A 182 0.08 -6.09 -7.22
N GLY A 183 -0.03 -7.17 -8.00
CA GLY A 183 -1.07 -7.33 -9.02
C GLY A 183 -2.48 -7.20 -8.45
N MET A 184 -2.78 -7.86 -7.33
CA MET A 184 -4.08 -7.76 -6.65
C MET A 184 -4.41 -6.31 -6.29
N LEU A 185 -3.49 -5.63 -5.63
CA LEU A 185 -3.64 -4.23 -5.20
C LEU A 185 -3.76 -3.27 -6.39
N SER A 186 -3.08 -3.57 -7.50
CA SER A 186 -3.14 -2.75 -8.71
C SER A 186 -4.51 -2.74 -9.40
N THR A 187 -5.38 -3.69 -9.08
CA THR A 187 -6.73 -3.70 -9.64
C THR A 187 -7.66 -2.69 -8.96
N PHE A 188 -7.23 -2.09 -7.84
CA PHE A 188 -8.05 -1.16 -7.07
C PHE A 188 -7.84 0.30 -7.47
N ALA A 189 -8.89 1.11 -7.37
CA ALA A 189 -8.79 2.57 -7.41
C ALA A 189 -8.11 3.07 -6.12
N ILE A 190 -6.95 3.71 -6.30
CA ILE A 190 -6.10 4.21 -5.24
C ILE A 190 -5.82 5.69 -5.51
N GLU A 191 -5.01 6.01 -6.51
CA GLU A 191 -4.71 7.39 -6.90
C GLU A 191 -5.96 8.07 -7.45
N THR A 192 -6.65 7.45 -8.40
CA THR A 192 -7.86 8.02 -9.02
C THR A 192 -8.94 8.28 -7.98
N TYR A 193 -9.09 7.38 -6.99
CA TYR A 193 -10.03 7.61 -5.88
C TYR A 193 -9.63 8.81 -5.03
N VAL A 194 -8.37 8.88 -4.59
CA VAL A 194 -7.88 9.99 -3.76
C VAL A 194 -8.01 11.32 -4.48
N ASP A 195 -7.74 11.36 -5.78
CA ASP A 195 -7.82 12.56 -6.61
C ASP A 195 -9.27 12.99 -6.90
N SER A 196 -10.21 12.06 -6.87
CA SER A 196 -11.63 12.32 -7.14
C SER A 196 -12.47 12.56 -5.88
N LEU A 197 -11.95 12.23 -4.70
CA LEU A 197 -12.67 12.28 -3.44
C LEU A 197 -13.08 13.72 -3.08
N ASP A 198 -14.39 13.94 -2.97
CA ASP A 198 -14.95 15.19 -2.47
C ASP A 198 -15.04 15.15 -0.94
N VAL A 199 -13.95 15.57 -0.30
CA VAL A 199 -13.82 15.63 1.16
C VAL A 199 -14.86 16.58 1.78
N GLN A 200 -15.24 17.66 1.09
CA GLN A 200 -16.24 18.59 1.60
C GLN A 200 -17.61 17.91 1.65
N THR A 201 -18.05 17.30 0.55
CA THR A 201 -19.31 16.56 0.49
C THR A 201 -19.35 15.43 1.53
N TYR A 202 -18.24 14.70 1.71
CA TYR A 202 -18.12 13.68 2.76
C TYR A 202 -18.35 14.26 4.17
N LEU A 203 -17.67 15.36 4.51
CA LEU A 203 -17.75 15.98 5.85
C LEU A 203 -19.11 16.64 6.11
N GLU A 204 -19.70 17.27 5.11
CA GLU A 204 -21.04 17.86 5.20
C GLU A 204 -22.10 16.77 5.46
N TYR A 205 -21.97 15.63 4.80
CA TYR A 205 -22.90 14.50 4.96
C TYR A 205 -22.73 13.80 6.31
N THR A 206 -21.50 13.40 6.64
CA THR A 206 -21.22 12.61 7.86
C THR A 206 -21.25 13.45 9.12
N GLN A 207 -21.02 14.77 9.00
CA GLN A 207 -20.83 15.69 10.12
C GLN A 207 -19.78 15.20 11.14
N MET A 208 -18.84 14.38 10.67
CA MET A 208 -17.86 13.68 11.49
C MET A 208 -16.51 13.65 10.79
N PHE A 209 -15.45 13.95 11.54
CA PHE A 209 -14.09 13.67 11.12
C PHE A 209 -13.54 12.49 11.92
N GLN A 210 -13.08 11.46 11.21
CA GLN A 210 -12.45 10.29 11.80
C GLN A 210 -10.96 10.33 11.44
N PRO A 211 -10.03 10.55 12.38
CA PRO A 211 -8.62 10.82 12.05
C PRO A 211 -7.87 9.71 11.31
N ASN A 212 -8.38 8.48 11.29
CA ASN A 212 -7.75 7.31 10.67
C ASN A 212 -8.34 6.95 9.28
N THR A 213 -9.18 7.80 8.67
CA THR A 213 -9.74 7.52 7.33
C THR A 213 -8.82 7.93 6.19
N GLY A 214 -7.71 8.64 6.46
CA GLY A 214 -6.77 9.08 5.42
C GLY A 214 -7.31 10.15 4.49
N LEU A 215 -8.31 10.93 4.90
CA LEU A 215 -8.89 11.99 4.06
C LEU A 215 -7.83 13.06 3.73
N PRO A 216 -7.70 13.48 2.46
CA PRO A 216 -6.84 14.58 2.06
C PRO A 216 -7.44 15.94 2.46
N VAL A 217 -7.35 16.28 3.75
CA VAL A 217 -7.99 17.48 4.34
C VAL A 217 -7.26 18.80 4.06
N ALA A 218 -6.13 18.75 3.36
CA ALA A 218 -5.33 19.91 2.99
C ALA A 218 -4.88 19.79 1.53
N GLU A 219 -4.76 20.93 0.86
CA GLU A 219 -4.25 20.98 -0.52
C GLU A 219 -2.74 20.72 -0.57
N GLY A 220 -2.28 20.14 -1.70
CA GLY A 220 -0.87 19.96 -2.03
C GLY A 220 -0.41 18.51 -2.10
N GLY A 221 0.74 18.29 -2.76
CA GLY A 221 1.28 16.96 -3.04
C GLY A 221 1.51 16.12 -1.80
N TYR A 222 2.04 16.70 -0.72
CA TYR A 222 2.30 15.96 0.53
C TYR A 222 1.05 15.28 1.11
N MET A 223 -0.08 16.00 1.20
CA MET A 223 -1.31 15.44 1.75
C MET A 223 -1.92 14.41 0.81
N ARG A 224 -1.87 14.66 -0.51
CA ARG A 224 -2.29 13.70 -1.52
C ARG A 224 -1.49 12.39 -1.39
N ASP A 225 -0.17 12.46 -1.29
CA ASP A 225 0.69 11.28 -1.21
C ASP A 225 0.46 10.49 0.08
N LEU A 226 0.23 11.17 1.21
CA LEU A 226 -0.19 10.51 2.44
C LEU A 226 -1.53 9.78 2.25
N ALA A 227 -2.53 10.41 1.65
CA ALA A 227 -3.84 9.81 1.43
C ALA A 227 -3.75 8.58 0.49
N VAL A 228 -2.95 8.66 -0.57
CA VAL A 228 -2.65 7.53 -1.48
C VAL A 228 -2.02 6.36 -0.72
N ASN A 229 -1.02 6.63 0.11
CA ASN A 229 -0.36 5.58 0.91
C ASN A 229 -1.30 4.97 1.96
N VAL A 230 -2.13 5.78 2.62
CA VAL A 230 -3.14 5.26 3.57
C VAL A 230 -4.17 4.39 2.86
N ARG A 231 -4.63 4.80 1.68
CA ARG A 231 -5.57 4.02 0.86
C ARG A 231 -4.96 2.68 0.46
N HIS A 232 -3.76 2.68 -0.09
CA HIS A 232 -3.03 1.45 -0.43
C HIS A 232 -2.81 0.55 0.79
N GLY A 233 -2.33 1.12 1.90
CA GLY A 233 -2.10 0.39 3.15
C GLY A 233 -3.38 -0.24 3.72
N THR A 234 -4.53 0.43 3.57
CA THR A 234 -5.83 -0.10 3.99
C THR A 234 -6.23 -1.32 3.16
N LEU A 235 -6.03 -1.28 1.84
CA LEU A 235 -6.31 -2.43 0.96
C LEU A 235 -5.37 -3.60 1.26
N ALA A 236 -4.08 -3.34 1.47
CA ALA A 236 -3.11 -4.36 1.86
C ALA A 236 -3.46 -4.98 3.23
N GLN A 237 -3.89 -4.17 4.20
CA GLN A 237 -4.37 -4.65 5.49
C GLN A 237 -5.61 -5.56 5.35
N ASN A 238 -6.54 -5.23 4.47
CA ASN A 238 -7.70 -6.08 4.21
C ASN A 238 -7.31 -7.43 3.59
N LEU A 239 -6.34 -7.48 2.67
CA LEU A 239 -5.79 -8.76 2.16
C LEU A 239 -5.18 -9.59 3.30
N TYR A 240 -4.44 -8.95 4.20
CA TYR A 240 -3.88 -9.60 5.37
C TYR A 240 -4.97 -10.15 6.32
N TRP A 241 -6.03 -9.39 6.57
CA TRP A 241 -7.18 -9.85 7.36
C TRP A 241 -7.89 -11.03 6.69
N GLN A 242 -8.07 -11.00 5.38
CA GLN A 242 -8.64 -12.11 4.62
C GLN A 242 -7.78 -13.38 4.80
N PHE A 243 -6.46 -13.26 4.65
CA PHE A 243 -5.53 -14.36 4.87
C PHE A 243 -5.66 -14.94 6.29
N LEU A 244 -5.63 -14.08 7.30
CA LEU A 244 -5.75 -14.48 8.70
C LEU A 244 -7.09 -15.18 8.99
N TYR A 245 -8.19 -14.64 8.48
CA TYR A 245 -9.53 -15.18 8.69
C TYR A 245 -9.67 -16.61 8.15
N HIS A 246 -9.19 -16.87 6.93
CA HIS A 246 -9.33 -18.18 6.29
C HIS A 246 -8.22 -19.17 6.66
N SER A 247 -7.09 -18.69 7.20
CA SER A 247 -6.01 -19.54 7.74
C SER A 247 -6.25 -19.96 9.19
N TRP A 248 -7.31 -19.45 9.83
CA TRP A 248 -7.56 -19.73 11.24
C TRP A 248 -7.96 -21.21 11.47
N PRO A 249 -7.29 -21.94 12.38
CA PRO A 249 -7.38 -23.41 12.44
C PRO A 249 -8.73 -23.96 12.88
N ASP A 250 -9.51 -23.22 13.67
CA ASP A 250 -10.83 -23.67 14.09
C ASP A 250 -11.93 -23.43 13.05
N GLY A 251 -11.61 -22.76 11.93
CA GLY A 251 -12.50 -22.59 10.77
C GLY A 251 -13.86 -21.92 11.03
N GLU A 252 -14.17 -21.55 12.28
CA GLU A 252 -15.49 -21.09 12.70
C GLU A 252 -15.45 -19.83 13.58
N HIS A 253 -14.33 -19.56 14.25
CA HIS A 253 -14.25 -18.46 15.22
C HIS A 253 -12.89 -17.77 15.11
N TRP A 254 -12.72 -16.95 14.08
CA TRP A 254 -11.72 -15.89 14.18
C TRP A 254 -12.08 -15.04 15.43
N PRO A 255 -11.11 -14.66 16.27
CA PRO A 255 -11.37 -14.05 17.58
C PRO A 255 -12.15 -12.73 17.51
N LEU A 256 -12.29 -12.10 16.35
CA LEU A 256 -13.15 -10.93 16.18
C LEU A 256 -14.56 -11.43 15.91
N SER A 257 -15.36 -11.48 16.98
CA SER A 257 -16.79 -11.77 16.89
C SER A 257 -17.40 -10.94 15.74
N THR A 258 -18.36 -11.53 15.04
CA THR A 258 -19.18 -10.78 14.07
C THR A 258 -20.04 -9.71 14.75
N ASP A 259 -20.09 -9.66 16.09
CA ASP A 259 -20.69 -8.59 16.85
C ASP A 259 -19.66 -7.45 17.07
N TYR A 260 -19.90 -6.34 16.38
CA TYR A 260 -19.14 -5.09 16.46
C TYR A 260 -19.00 -4.55 17.90
N ARG A 261 -19.81 -5.04 18.85
CA ARG A 261 -19.80 -4.64 20.26
C ARG A 261 -18.73 -5.33 21.10
N GLU A 262 -18.19 -6.46 20.66
CA GLU A 262 -17.22 -7.24 21.45
C GLU A 262 -15.76 -6.78 21.25
N GLY A 263 -15.51 -5.88 20.29
CA GLY A 263 -14.21 -5.24 20.09
C GLY A 263 -13.13 -6.20 19.55
N VAL A 264 -11.87 -5.73 19.59
CA VAL A 264 -10.72 -6.52 19.14
C VAL A 264 -10.34 -7.54 20.20
N THR A 265 -10.60 -8.83 19.96
CA THR A 265 -10.15 -9.90 20.85
C THR A 265 -8.65 -10.10 20.70
N VAL A 266 -7.93 -9.77 21.77
CA VAL A 266 -6.50 -10.05 21.89
C VAL A 266 -6.33 -11.54 22.19
N VAL A 267 -5.54 -12.24 21.37
CA VAL A 267 -5.23 -13.67 21.58
C VAL A 267 -4.05 -13.77 22.55
N PRO A 268 -4.25 -14.29 23.78
CA PRO A 268 -3.17 -14.44 24.73
C PRO A 268 -2.27 -15.63 24.34
N LEU A 269 -1.02 -15.35 23.95
CA LEU A 269 -0.02 -16.35 23.54
C LEU A 269 0.80 -16.93 24.72
N ASN A 270 0.30 -16.83 25.94
CA ASN A 270 0.96 -17.28 27.16
C ASN A 270 0.26 -18.48 27.82
N GLN A 271 -0.50 -19.24 27.03
CA GLN A 271 -1.19 -20.44 27.46
C GLN A 271 -0.49 -21.68 26.89
N GLU A 272 -0.43 -22.80 27.62
CA GLU A 272 0.31 -24.01 27.22
C GLU A 272 -0.14 -24.60 25.86
N GLU A 273 -1.40 -24.38 25.47
CA GLU A 273 -1.97 -24.79 24.17
C GLU A 273 -1.67 -23.77 23.05
N ASN A 274 -1.30 -22.53 23.39
CA ASN A 274 -1.04 -21.39 22.51
C ASN A 274 0.38 -20.80 22.73
N ASP A 275 1.39 -21.66 22.91
CA ASP A 275 2.79 -21.19 22.88
C ASP A 275 3.08 -20.53 21.52
N ILE A 276 3.95 -19.52 21.52
CA ILE A 276 4.31 -18.71 20.35
C ILE A 276 4.73 -19.59 19.18
N SER A 277 5.47 -20.68 19.44
CA SER A 277 5.89 -21.62 18.41
C SER A 277 4.69 -22.30 17.75
N ASN A 278 3.76 -22.85 18.55
CA ASN A 278 2.54 -23.47 18.03
C ASN A 278 1.69 -22.46 17.23
N PHE A 279 1.58 -21.22 17.72
CA PHE A 279 0.86 -20.15 17.02
C PHE A 279 1.46 -19.84 15.65
N LEU A 280 2.78 -19.78 15.53
CA LEU A 280 3.46 -19.54 14.25
C LEU A 280 3.35 -20.76 13.33
N ASP A 281 3.51 -21.96 13.87
CA ASP A 281 3.38 -23.22 13.13
C ASP A 281 1.97 -23.37 12.54
N MET A 282 0.92 -22.94 13.26
CA MET A 282 -0.47 -22.95 12.76
C MET A 282 -0.64 -22.18 11.44
N PHE A 283 0.02 -21.02 11.28
CA PHE A 283 -0.04 -20.25 10.04
C PHE A 283 0.92 -20.76 8.98
N ALA A 284 2.06 -21.33 9.38
CA ALA A 284 3.01 -21.95 8.45
C ALA A 284 2.43 -23.22 7.80
N GLU A 285 1.58 -23.95 8.53
CA GLU A 285 0.88 -25.15 8.07
C GLU A 285 -0.47 -24.85 7.39
N ALA A 286 -0.91 -23.59 7.36
CA ALA A 286 -2.19 -23.22 6.76
C ALA A 286 -2.18 -23.45 5.24
N ASP A 287 -3.13 -24.24 4.74
CA ASP A 287 -3.27 -24.57 3.32
C ASP A 287 -3.94 -23.44 2.51
N PHE A 288 -4.28 -22.32 3.15
CA PHE A 288 -5.06 -21.25 2.51
C PHE A 288 -4.37 -20.64 1.27
N PRO A 289 -3.04 -20.40 1.24
CA PRO A 289 -2.37 -20.00 0.00
C PRO A 289 -2.58 -20.97 -1.16
N ALA A 290 -2.56 -22.29 -0.91
CA ALA A 290 -2.84 -23.28 -1.94
C ALA A 290 -4.32 -23.28 -2.35
N VAL A 291 -5.24 -23.04 -1.40
CA VAL A 291 -6.66 -22.82 -1.70
C VAL A 291 -6.85 -21.62 -2.63
N LEU A 292 -6.18 -20.49 -2.36
CA LEU A 292 -6.22 -19.29 -3.20
C LEU A 292 -5.68 -19.57 -4.62
N GLN A 293 -4.49 -20.17 -4.73
CA GLN A 293 -3.89 -20.55 -6.01
C GLN A 293 -4.77 -21.51 -6.82
N GLY A 294 -5.49 -22.39 -6.13
CA GLY A 294 -6.43 -23.35 -6.74
C GLY A 294 -7.83 -22.79 -7.02
N MET A 295 -8.13 -21.53 -6.71
CA MET A 295 -9.43 -20.94 -7.00
C MET A 295 -9.66 -20.86 -8.50
N THR A 296 -10.85 -21.25 -8.94
CA THR A 296 -11.25 -21.17 -10.35
C THR A 296 -12.59 -20.45 -10.45
N PHE A 297 -12.72 -19.58 -11.44
CA PHE A 297 -13.97 -18.88 -11.73
C PHE A 297 -15.02 -19.85 -12.26
N VAL A 298 -16.24 -19.74 -11.74
CA VAL A 298 -17.41 -20.51 -12.20
C VAL A 298 -18.35 -19.62 -12.99
N GLU A 299 -18.86 -18.56 -12.36
CA GLU A 299 -19.74 -17.58 -12.99
C GLU A 299 -19.82 -16.30 -12.17
N PHE A 300 -20.38 -15.25 -12.77
CA PHE A 300 -20.87 -14.09 -12.05
C PHE A 300 -22.30 -14.31 -11.57
N ILE A 301 -22.60 -13.82 -10.38
CA ILE A 301 -23.95 -13.86 -9.79
C ILE A 301 -24.50 -12.44 -9.74
N ASP A 302 -25.76 -12.27 -10.15
CA ASP A 302 -26.46 -10.99 -10.05
C ASP A 302 -26.61 -10.58 -8.57
N PRO A 303 -26.02 -9.46 -8.12
CA PRO A 303 -26.16 -8.97 -6.75
C PRO A 303 -27.62 -8.80 -6.30
N ALA A 304 -28.50 -8.39 -7.22
CA ALA A 304 -29.92 -8.18 -6.93
C ALA A 304 -30.66 -9.49 -6.62
N SER A 305 -30.14 -10.62 -7.09
CA SER A 305 -30.71 -11.95 -6.80
C SER A 305 -30.40 -12.43 -5.38
N LEU A 306 -29.44 -11.80 -4.69
CA LEU A 306 -28.91 -12.26 -3.41
C LEU A 306 -29.53 -11.57 -2.19
N HIS A 307 -30.09 -10.37 -2.37
CA HIS A 307 -30.77 -9.67 -1.28
C HIS A 307 -31.84 -8.71 -1.82
N GLU A 308 -33.08 -8.82 -1.32
CA GLU A 308 -34.22 -8.02 -1.81
C GLU A 308 -34.01 -6.50 -1.69
N SER A 309 -33.32 -6.06 -0.64
CA SER A 309 -33.03 -4.64 -0.41
C SER A 309 -31.98 -4.05 -1.36
N TYR A 310 -31.31 -4.86 -2.17
CA TYR A 310 -30.23 -4.39 -3.05
C TYR A 310 -30.72 -3.29 -4.01
N LEU A 311 -31.86 -3.52 -4.67
CA LEU A 311 -32.49 -2.57 -5.57
C LEU A 311 -33.53 -1.68 -4.88
N SER A 312 -33.61 -1.70 -3.54
CA SER A 312 -34.55 -0.83 -2.82
C SER A 312 -34.18 0.64 -2.98
N GLU A 313 -35.19 1.51 -3.03
CA GLU A 313 -35.00 2.97 -3.12
C GLU A 313 -34.08 3.49 -1.99
N THR A 314 -34.20 2.94 -0.79
CA THR A 314 -33.32 3.28 0.34
C THR A 314 -31.85 2.98 0.04
N ASN A 315 -31.56 1.79 -0.49
CA ASN A 315 -30.19 1.38 -0.80
C ASN A 315 -29.64 2.15 -2.01
N GLN A 316 -30.45 2.37 -3.05
CA GLN A 316 -30.05 3.13 -4.23
C GLN A 316 -29.75 4.60 -3.87
N ASN A 317 -30.59 5.23 -3.04
CA ASN A 317 -30.30 6.55 -2.47
C ASN A 317 -29.01 6.59 -1.65
N HIS A 318 -28.64 5.48 -0.99
CA HIS A 318 -27.38 5.39 -0.26
C HIS A 318 -26.17 5.29 -1.21
N ILE A 319 -26.27 4.48 -2.26
CA ILE A 319 -25.25 4.34 -3.32
C ILE A 319 -25.04 5.68 -4.03
N GLU A 320 -26.11 6.37 -4.44
CA GLU A 320 -26.04 7.70 -5.08
C GLU A 320 -25.29 8.71 -4.22
N ARG A 321 -25.52 8.69 -2.91
CA ARG A 321 -24.79 9.55 -1.97
C ARG A 321 -23.32 9.16 -1.88
N GLN A 322 -23.01 7.87 -1.79
CA GLN A 322 -21.63 7.39 -1.78
C GLN A 322 -20.85 7.84 -3.02
N MET A 323 -21.46 7.68 -4.21
CA MET A 323 -20.86 8.11 -5.47
C MET A 323 -20.52 9.61 -5.46
N ALA A 324 -21.39 10.45 -4.88
CA ALA A 324 -21.18 11.89 -4.82
C ALA A 324 -19.89 12.29 -4.10
N TRP A 325 -19.57 11.69 -2.95
CA TRP A 325 -18.30 11.99 -2.28
C TRP A 325 -17.12 11.14 -2.73
N TYR A 326 -17.35 9.95 -3.31
CA TYR A 326 -16.27 9.21 -4.00
C TYR A 326 -15.83 9.86 -5.31
N GLY A 327 -16.63 10.79 -5.83
CA GLY A 327 -16.40 11.46 -7.11
C GLY A 327 -16.43 10.49 -8.29
N CYS A 328 -17.10 9.35 -8.17
CA CYS A 328 -17.16 8.32 -9.19
C CYS A 328 -18.46 8.41 -10.01
N ASP A 329 -18.44 7.89 -11.23
CA ASP A 329 -19.58 7.92 -12.14
C ASP A 329 -20.57 6.78 -11.86
N GLU A 330 -20.05 5.61 -11.50
CA GLU A 330 -20.83 4.41 -11.16
C GLU A 330 -20.18 3.64 -10.01
N LEU A 331 -21.01 2.95 -9.24
CA LEU A 331 -20.63 2.09 -8.12
C LEU A 331 -21.52 0.84 -8.15
N THR A 332 -20.93 -0.35 -8.22
CA THR A 332 -21.66 -1.62 -8.28
C THR A 332 -20.94 -2.69 -7.47
N ASP A 333 -21.66 -3.73 -7.03
CA ASP A 333 -21.03 -4.93 -6.49
C ASP A 333 -20.87 -5.97 -7.60
N VAL A 334 -19.75 -6.69 -7.61
CA VAL A 334 -19.48 -7.84 -8.47
C VAL A 334 -19.35 -9.07 -7.60
N VAL A 335 -20.10 -10.12 -7.93
CA VAL A 335 -20.09 -11.37 -7.18
C VAL A 335 -19.58 -12.48 -8.08
N MET A 336 -18.44 -13.05 -7.73
CA MET A 336 -17.87 -14.21 -8.40
C MET A 336 -18.16 -15.47 -7.59
N ARG A 337 -18.72 -16.48 -8.23
CA ARG A 337 -18.74 -17.84 -7.71
C ARG A 337 -17.45 -18.55 -8.11
N LEU A 338 -16.75 -19.10 -7.13
CA LEU A 338 -15.42 -19.67 -7.24
C LEU A 338 -15.40 -21.11 -6.71
N GLN A 339 -14.48 -21.92 -7.22
CA GLN A 339 -14.28 -23.29 -6.77
C GLN A 339 -12.80 -23.55 -6.47
N SER A 340 -12.49 -24.13 -5.30
CA SER A 340 -11.14 -24.59 -4.95
C SER A 340 -11.21 -25.80 -4.02
N GLY A 341 -10.35 -26.81 -4.22
CA GLY A 341 -10.27 -27.98 -3.33
C GLY A 341 -11.60 -28.73 -3.12
N GLY A 342 -12.49 -28.74 -4.11
CA GLY A 342 -13.83 -29.33 -4.00
C GLY A 342 -14.83 -28.53 -3.15
N ARG A 343 -14.48 -27.32 -2.72
CA ARG A 343 -15.35 -26.37 -2.00
C ARG A 343 -15.70 -25.17 -2.86
N GLU A 344 -16.92 -24.67 -2.69
CA GLU A 344 -17.40 -23.45 -3.36
C GLU A 344 -17.16 -22.23 -2.45
N TYR A 345 -16.71 -21.15 -3.06
CA TYR A 345 -16.45 -19.85 -2.45
C TYR A 345 -17.13 -18.76 -3.26
N TRP A 346 -17.44 -17.65 -2.62
CA TRP A 346 -17.99 -16.47 -3.25
C TRP A 346 -17.06 -15.31 -2.92
N GLN A 347 -16.63 -14.58 -3.94
CA GLN A 347 -15.89 -13.33 -3.78
C GLN A 347 -16.80 -12.18 -4.18
N ILE A 348 -17.06 -11.29 -3.23
CA ILE A 348 -17.86 -10.08 -3.42
C ILE A 348 -16.89 -8.89 -3.43
N LEU A 349 -16.83 -8.16 -4.53
CA LEU A 349 -16.04 -6.94 -4.67
C LEU A 349 -17.01 -5.78 -4.91
N GLN A 350 -16.65 -4.59 -4.43
CA GLN A 350 -17.28 -3.37 -4.93
C GLN A 350 -16.39 -2.79 -6.02
N CYS A 351 -16.97 -2.38 -7.13
CA CYS A 351 -16.27 -1.78 -8.26
C CYS A 351 -16.78 -0.36 -8.50
N VAL A 352 -15.88 0.52 -8.93
CA VAL A 352 -16.13 1.93 -9.25
C VAL A 352 -15.74 2.24 -10.68
N ARG A 353 -16.48 3.14 -11.32
CA ARG A 353 -16.13 3.70 -12.62
C ARG A 353 -15.69 5.15 -12.49
N TYR A 354 -14.55 5.47 -13.10
CA TYR A 354 -14.08 6.83 -13.30
C TYR A 354 -13.80 7.05 -14.79
N GLY A 355 -14.57 7.92 -15.43
CA GLY A 355 -14.55 8.05 -16.89
C GLY A 355 -14.87 6.72 -17.56
N ASP A 356 -14.05 6.30 -18.53
CA ASP A 356 -14.30 5.06 -19.28
C ASP A 356 -13.66 3.82 -18.64
N ARG A 357 -13.18 3.90 -17.39
CA ARG A 357 -12.41 2.83 -16.73
C ARG A 357 -13.03 2.37 -15.43
N TRP A 358 -13.06 1.05 -15.25
CA TRP A 358 -13.48 0.38 -14.03
C TRP A 358 -12.30 -0.06 -13.19
N TYR A 359 -12.51 -0.07 -11.88
CA TYR A 359 -11.55 -0.52 -10.89
C TYR A 359 -12.28 -1.26 -9.77
N ASN A 360 -11.59 -2.17 -9.09
CA ASN A 360 -12.03 -2.61 -7.78
C ASN A 360 -11.94 -1.42 -6.80
N PHE A 361 -12.85 -1.34 -5.86
CA PHE A 361 -12.90 -0.28 -4.85
C PHE A 361 -12.74 -0.84 -3.45
N SER A 362 -13.35 -1.98 -3.17
CA SER A 362 -13.25 -2.62 -1.88
C SER A 362 -13.34 -4.13 -2.03
N LEU A 363 -12.58 -4.83 -1.19
CA LEU A 363 -12.67 -6.27 -1.01
C LEU A 363 -14.01 -6.70 -0.42
N SER A 364 -14.81 -5.77 0.10
CA SER A 364 -16.14 -6.03 0.62
C SER A 364 -17.04 -4.84 0.30
N GLY A 365 -18.15 -5.08 -0.37
CA GLY A 365 -19.01 -4.02 -0.88
C GLY A 365 -20.29 -3.80 -0.09
N ASN A 366 -21.17 -3.00 -0.68
CA ASN A 366 -22.49 -2.72 -0.13
C ASN A 366 -23.30 -4.02 0.03
N LEU A 367 -23.20 -4.94 -0.94
CA LEU A 367 -23.85 -6.24 -0.85
C LEU A 367 -23.38 -7.04 0.37
N SER A 368 -22.09 -7.06 0.66
CA SER A 368 -21.57 -7.76 1.86
C SER A 368 -22.19 -7.24 3.14
N SER A 369 -22.43 -5.92 3.22
CA SER A 369 -23.10 -5.29 4.36
C SER A 369 -24.57 -5.71 4.46
N LEU A 370 -25.28 -5.76 3.33
CA LEU A 370 -26.67 -6.24 3.29
C LEU A 370 -26.79 -7.72 3.69
N LEU A 371 -25.82 -8.54 3.29
CA LEU A 371 -25.70 -9.94 3.67
C LEU A 371 -25.15 -10.13 5.10
N SER A 372 -24.88 -9.04 5.84
CA SER A 372 -24.33 -9.10 7.20
C SER A 372 -23.02 -9.92 7.31
N LEU A 373 -22.19 -9.89 6.25
CA LEU A 373 -20.91 -10.56 6.26
C LEU A 373 -19.93 -9.83 7.18
N GLY A 374 -19.15 -10.60 7.94
CA GLY A 374 -18.13 -10.04 8.83
C GLY A 374 -17.05 -9.29 8.05
N ILE A 375 -16.59 -8.16 8.57
CA ILE A 375 -15.58 -7.31 7.90
C ILE A 375 -14.28 -8.05 7.57
N TYR A 376 -13.89 -9.02 8.40
CA TYR A 376 -12.67 -9.81 8.24
C TYR A 376 -12.77 -10.90 7.17
N THR A 377 -13.98 -11.19 6.66
CA THR A 377 -14.13 -12.02 5.45
C THR A 377 -13.52 -11.34 4.24
N CYS A 378 -13.50 -9.99 4.24
CA CYS A 378 -13.08 -9.17 3.11
C CYS A 378 -13.68 -9.71 1.80
N GLY A 379 -15.00 -9.96 1.83
CA GLY A 379 -15.82 -10.39 0.70
C GLY A 379 -15.59 -11.81 0.19
N LEU A 380 -14.57 -12.53 0.67
CA LEU A 380 -14.36 -13.93 0.35
C LEU A 380 -15.02 -14.81 1.40
N VAL A 381 -16.03 -15.58 1.00
CA VAL A 381 -16.82 -16.41 1.92
C VAL A 381 -17.07 -17.81 1.33
N PRO A 382 -16.89 -18.89 2.11
CA PRO A 382 -17.36 -20.21 1.71
C PRO A 382 -18.87 -20.21 1.47
N ALA A 383 -19.34 -20.88 0.41
CA ALA A 383 -20.75 -20.91 0.02
C ALA A 383 -21.68 -21.43 1.15
N LYS A 384 -21.17 -22.28 2.05
CA LYS A 384 -21.93 -22.76 3.22
C LYS A 384 -22.40 -21.64 4.16
N TYR A 385 -21.75 -20.48 4.13
CA TYR A 385 -22.13 -19.30 4.92
C TYR A 385 -23.00 -18.30 4.14
N MET A 386 -23.21 -18.51 2.84
CA MET A 386 -24.11 -17.71 2.01
C MET A 386 -25.57 -18.16 2.14
N GLN A 387 -25.85 -19.21 2.92
CA GLN A 387 -27.21 -19.59 3.32
C GLN A 387 -27.65 -18.72 4.52
N LEU A 388 -28.01 -17.48 4.23
CA LEU A 388 -28.61 -16.56 5.19
C LEU A 388 -30.05 -16.26 4.76
N GLY A 389 -31.02 -16.82 5.49
CA GLY A 389 -32.44 -16.44 5.45
C GLY A 389 -33.34 -17.34 4.64
#